data_AF-A0A6N9V781-F1
#
_entry.id   AF-A0A6N9V781-F1
#
_cell.length_a   1.000
_cell.length_b   1.000
_cell.length_c   1.000
_cell.angle_alpha   90.00
_cell.angle_beta   90.00
_cell.angle_gamma   90.00
#
_symmetry.space_group_name_H-M   'P 1'
#
loop_
_entity.id
_entity.type
_entity.pdbx_description
1 polymer ?
#
loop_
_entity_poly.entity_id
_entity_poly.type
_entity_poly.pdbx_seq_one_letter_code
_entity_poly.pdbx_strand_id
1 'polypeptide(L)'
;LPFPVIDNDELAKLVHINADGDMPGMKAVTLSGLYRVSGGGEALAERIEEIRAEADAAIEAGARLIVLSDRHSDAEHAPIPSLLLTAAVHHHLIGTKQR
;
A
#
# COMPACT_ATOMS: atom_id res chain seq x y z
N LEU A 1 -5.99 -17.24 -5.28
CA LEU A 1 -5.86 -17.69 -3.88
C LEU A 1 -7.20 -18.24 -3.41
N PRO A 2 -7.27 -19.44 -2.79
CA PRO A 2 -8.52 -20.03 -2.30
C PRO A 2 -8.99 -19.44 -0.96
N PHE A 3 -8.10 -18.75 -0.22
CA PHE A 3 -8.37 -18.16 1.10
C PHE A 3 -7.72 -16.77 1.20
N PRO A 4 -8.35 -15.78 1.90
CA PRO A 4 -7.87 -14.40 1.94
C PRO A 4 -6.87 -14.11 3.07
N VAL A 5 -6.37 -15.13 3.76
CA VAL A 5 -5.31 -15.01 4.77
C VAL A 5 -4.09 -15.75 4.24
N ILE A 6 -2.94 -15.08 4.29
CA ILE A 6 -1.65 -15.61 3.85
C ILE A 6 -0.59 -15.41 4.94
N ASP A 7 0.42 -16.27 4.96
CA ASP A 7 1.57 -16.11 5.85
C ASP A 7 2.66 -15.19 5.25
N ASN A 8 3.75 -15.00 6.00
CA ASN A 8 4.85 -14.14 5.58
C ASN A 8 5.63 -14.70 4.37
N ASP A 9 5.72 -16.02 4.22
CA ASP A 9 6.45 -16.66 3.12
C ASP A 9 5.64 -16.53 1.83
N GLU A 10 4.32 -16.70 1.91
CA GLU A 10 3.38 -16.44 0.82
C GLU A 10 3.37 -14.96 0.41
N LEU A 11 3.37 -14.04 1.38
CA LEU A 11 3.49 -12.61 1.10
C LEU A 11 4.80 -12.28 0.39
N ALA A 12 5.93 -12.83 0.85
CA ALA A 12 7.23 -12.61 0.23
C ALA A 12 7.24 -13.05 -1.24
N LYS A 13 6.62 -14.19 -1.56
CA LYS A 13 6.46 -14.66 -2.95
C LYS A 13 5.65 -13.68 -3.80
N LEU A 14 4.60 -13.08 -3.25
CA LEU A 14 3.77 -12.09 -3.96
C LEU A 14 4.51 -10.76 -4.19
N VAL A 15 5.26 -10.29 -3.19
CA VAL A 15 6.05 -9.05 -3.30
C VAL A 15 7.18 -9.22 -4.32
N HIS A 16 7.80 -10.39 -4.37
CA HIS A 16 8.90 -10.71 -5.28
C HIS A 16 8.45 -11.48 -6.55
N ILE A 17 7.16 -11.45 -6.88
CA ILE A 17 6.59 -12.28 -7.95
C ILE A 17 7.21 -12.03 -9.33
N ASN A 18 7.78 -10.85 -9.56
CA ASN A 18 8.50 -10.51 -10.79
C ASN A 18 9.96 -10.10 -10.52
N ALA A 19 10.60 -10.69 -9.49
CA ALA A 19 12.00 -10.42 -9.17
C ALA A 19 12.95 -10.84 -10.30
N ASP A 20 12.66 -11.94 -10.99
CA ASP A 20 13.48 -12.48 -12.07
C ASP A 20 13.16 -11.87 -13.44
N GLY A 21 12.14 -11.01 -13.54
CA GLY A 21 11.72 -10.35 -14.79
C GLY A 21 10.89 -11.22 -15.74
N ASP A 22 10.65 -12.49 -15.38
CA ASP A 22 9.96 -13.49 -16.20
C ASP A 22 8.42 -13.38 -16.19
N MET A 23 7.85 -12.52 -15.34
CA MET A 23 6.41 -12.23 -15.28
C MET A 23 6.11 -10.76 -15.59
N PRO A 24 6.35 -10.32 -16.84
CA PRO A 24 6.00 -8.97 -17.27
C PRO A 24 4.51 -8.71 -17.04
N GLY A 25 4.21 -7.74 -16.18
CA GLY A 25 2.84 -7.38 -15.79
C GLY A 25 2.45 -7.77 -14.37
N MET A 26 3.23 -8.57 -13.64
CA MET A 26 3.01 -8.86 -12.21
C MET A 26 3.95 -8.02 -11.36
N LYS A 27 3.85 -6.68 -11.43
CA LYS A 27 4.64 -5.79 -10.57
C LYS A 27 3.88 -5.54 -9.26
N ALA A 28 4.53 -5.84 -8.14
CA ALA A 28 4.05 -5.53 -6.80
C ALA A 28 4.74 -4.28 -6.26
N VAL A 29 3.99 -3.44 -5.56
CA VAL A 29 4.52 -2.26 -4.85
C VAL A 29 3.99 -2.28 -3.42
N THR A 30 4.87 -2.03 -2.45
CA THR A 30 4.49 -1.87 -1.05
C THR A 30 4.46 -0.38 -0.71
N LEU A 31 3.32 0.10 -0.21
CA LEU A 31 3.13 1.48 0.23
C LEU A 31 3.05 1.52 1.75
N SER A 32 3.83 2.43 2.35
CA SER A 32 3.90 2.57 3.80
C SER A 32 2.77 3.47 4.33
N GLY A 33 1.91 2.91 5.17
CA GLY A 33 0.87 3.65 5.90
C GLY A 33 1.38 4.22 7.22
N LEU A 34 2.58 4.79 7.25
CA LEU A 34 3.15 5.42 8.45
C LEU A 34 3.15 6.95 8.31
N TYR A 35 2.91 7.68 9.40
CA TYR A 35 2.93 9.15 9.42
C TYR A 35 3.69 9.66 10.65
N ARG A 36 4.27 10.86 10.57
CA ARG A 36 5.02 11.45 11.70
C ARG A 36 4.08 11.80 12.85
N VAL A 37 4.36 11.24 14.04
CA VAL A 37 3.57 11.47 15.26
C VAL A 37 3.55 12.94 15.65
N SER A 38 4.67 13.65 15.45
CA SER A 38 4.82 15.07 15.79
C SER A 38 3.84 15.99 15.07
N GLY A 39 3.31 15.59 13.90
CA GLY A 39 2.34 16.37 13.13
C GLY A 39 0.88 16.04 13.43
N GLY A 40 0.61 15.10 14.35
CA GLY A 40 -0.75 14.81 14.82
C GLY A 40 -1.74 14.44 13.71
N GLY A 41 -2.96 14.96 13.81
CA GLY A 41 -4.02 14.68 12.84
C GLY A 41 -3.79 15.28 11.46
N GLU A 42 -3.05 16.37 11.35
CA GLU A 42 -2.70 16.99 10.06
C GLU A 42 -1.73 16.08 9.29
N ALA A 43 -0.68 15.59 9.93
CA ALA A 43 0.24 14.63 9.31
C ALA A 43 -0.46 13.31 8.91
N LEU A 44 -1.45 12.87 9.68
CA LEU A 44 -2.29 11.73 9.30
C LEU A 44 -3.07 12.02 8.00
N ALA A 45 -3.72 13.18 7.93
CA ALA A 45 -4.49 13.57 6.75
C ALA A 45 -3.60 13.75 5.51
N GLU A 46 -2.45 14.40 5.67
CA GLU A 46 -1.45 14.55 4.60
C GLU A 46 -0.98 13.18 4.09
N ARG A 47 -0.62 12.26 5.00
CA ARG A 47 -0.18 10.91 4.61
C ARG A 47 -1.26 10.14 3.85
N ILE A 48 -2.54 10.36 4.15
CA ILE A 48 -3.66 9.76 3.40
C ILE A 48 -3.70 10.29 1.96
N GLU A 49 -3.49 11.57 1.73
CA GLU A 49 -3.45 12.12 0.36
C GLU A 49 -2.20 11.67 -0.39
N GLU A 50 -1.04 11.61 0.28
CA GLU A 50 0.19 11.09 -0.30
C GLU A 50 0.03 9.64 -0.77
N ILE A 51 -0.52 8.76 0.08
CA ILE A 51 -0.63 7.33 -0.28
C ILE A 51 -1.64 7.09 -1.40
N ARG A 52 -2.64 7.96 -1.57
CA ARG A 52 -3.54 7.94 -2.73
C ARG A 52 -2.78 8.27 -4.02
N ALA A 53 -1.98 9.33 -4.00
CA ALA A 53 -1.14 9.71 -5.13
C ALA A 53 -0.07 8.64 -5.44
N GLU A 54 0.54 8.04 -4.42
CA GLU A 54 1.48 6.93 -4.57
C GLU A 54 0.81 5.70 -5.19
N ALA A 55 -0.44 5.40 -4.82
CA ALA A 55 -1.21 4.31 -5.42
C ALA A 55 -1.47 4.55 -6.91
N ASP A 56 -1.87 5.77 -7.28
CA ASP A 56 -2.06 6.14 -8.69
C ASP A 56 -0.75 6.00 -9.48
N ALA A 57 0.34 6.57 -8.95
CA ALA A 57 1.66 6.49 -9.58
C ALA A 57 2.15 5.04 -9.71
N ALA A 58 1.88 4.18 -8.72
CA ALA A 58 2.22 2.76 -8.80
C ALA A 58 1.45 2.07 -9.94
N ILE A 59 0.15 2.34 -10.08
CA ILE A 59 -0.70 1.78 -11.14
C ILE A 59 -0.25 2.25 -12.51
N GLU A 60 0.01 3.55 -12.68
CA GLU A 60 0.56 4.13 -13.92
C GLU A 60 1.92 3.51 -14.28
N ALA A 61 2.76 3.23 -13.28
CA ALA A 61 4.03 2.54 -13.42
C ALA A 61 3.88 1.01 -13.61
N GLY A 62 2.66 0.52 -13.86
CA GLY A 62 2.35 -0.87 -14.21
C GLY A 62 2.18 -1.83 -13.03
N ALA A 63 2.07 -1.33 -11.80
CA ALA A 63 1.78 -2.18 -10.64
C ALA A 63 0.39 -2.80 -10.77
N ARG A 64 0.31 -4.12 -10.54
CA ARG A 64 -0.95 -4.88 -10.48
C ARG A 64 -1.26 -5.38 -9.09
N LEU A 65 -0.29 -5.35 -8.19
CA LEU A 65 -0.44 -5.67 -6.78
C LEU A 65 0.05 -4.51 -5.93
N ILE A 66 -0.82 -3.98 -5.07
CA ILE A 66 -0.48 -2.97 -4.07
C ILE A 66 -0.58 -3.63 -2.70
N VAL A 67 0.51 -3.57 -1.94
CA VAL A 67 0.59 -4.02 -0.56
C VAL A 67 0.57 -2.78 0.33
N LEU A 68 -0.51 -2.57 1.07
CA LEU A 68 -0.60 -1.52 2.08
C LEU A 68 0.01 -2.05 3.38
N SER A 69 1.00 -1.35 3.93
CA SER A 69 1.73 -1.83 5.10
C SER A 69 1.87 -0.75 6.16
N ASP A 70 1.42 -1.05 7.37
CA ASP A 70 1.64 -0.27 8.59
C ASP A 70 2.83 -0.82 9.42
N ARG A 71 3.64 -1.71 8.82
CA ARG A 71 4.84 -2.28 9.46
C ARG A 71 5.92 -1.21 9.62
N HIS A 72 6.82 -1.46 10.57
CA HIS A 72 7.97 -0.60 10.92
C HIS A 72 7.58 0.72 11.61
N SER A 73 6.46 0.74 12.34
CA SER A 73 6.18 1.85 13.24
C SER A 73 7.23 1.96 14.33
N ASP A 74 7.52 3.20 14.73
CA ASP A 74 8.52 3.53 15.75
C ASP A 74 8.07 4.74 16.57
N ALA A 75 8.96 5.30 17.39
CA ALA A 75 8.65 6.45 18.24
C ALA A 75 8.34 7.74 17.43
N GLU A 76 8.81 7.84 16.19
CA GLU A 76 8.59 8.99 15.32
C GLU A 76 7.43 8.77 14.34
N HIS A 77 7.13 7.51 13.99
CA HIS A 77 6.17 7.13 12.96
C HIS A 77 5.04 6.24 13.50
N ALA A 78 3.82 6.78 13.55
CA ALA A 78 2.63 6.03 13.91
C ALA A 78 2.00 5.33 12.70
N PRO A 79 1.39 4.16 12.90
CA PRO A 79 0.64 3.48 11.86
C PRO A 79 -0.73 4.13 11.62
N ILE A 80 -1.10 4.32 10.36
CA ILE A 80 -2.49 4.59 9.97
C ILE A 80 -3.30 3.31 10.25
N PRO A 81 -4.44 3.40 10.96
CA PRO A 81 -5.30 2.24 11.19
C PRO A 81 -5.64 1.51 9.88
N SER A 82 -5.42 0.20 9.83
CA SER A 82 -5.49 -0.60 8.60
C SER A 82 -6.83 -0.49 7.85
N LEU A 83 -7.94 -0.36 8.56
CA LEU A 83 -9.26 -0.13 7.98
C LEU A 83 -9.38 1.24 7.30
N LEU A 84 -8.86 2.29 7.95
CA LEU A 84 -8.84 3.64 7.38
C LEU A 84 -7.95 3.68 6.15
N LEU A 85 -6.75 3.11 6.23
CA LEU A 85 -5.80 3.02 5.13
C LEU A 85 -6.40 2.30 3.92
N THR A 86 -6.97 1.11 4.15
CA THR A 86 -7.61 0.31 3.10
C THR A 86 -8.80 1.05 2.49
N ALA A 87 -9.68 1.65 3.30
CA ALA A 87 -10.84 2.37 2.80
C ALA A 87 -10.42 3.60 1.97
N ALA A 88 -9.44 4.38 2.45
CA ALA A 88 -8.97 5.57 1.77
C ALA A 88 -8.42 5.28 0.38
N VAL A 89 -7.59 4.23 0.23
CA VAL A 89 -7.04 3.81 -1.06
C VAL A 89 -8.13 3.17 -1.93
N HIS A 90 -8.94 2.28 -1.37
CA HIS A 90 -10.00 1.59 -2.12
C HIS A 90 -11.02 2.55 -2.73
N HIS A 91 -11.54 3.49 -1.93
CA HIS A 91 -12.51 4.47 -2.42
C HIS A 91 -11.89 5.46 -3.41
N HIS A 92 -10.64 5.87 -3.20
CA HIS A 92 -9.90 6.70 -4.15
C HIS A 92 -9.81 6.05 -5.53
N LEU A 93 -9.36 4.79 -5.59
CA LEU A 93 -9.21 4.05 -6.85
C LEU A 93 -10.55 3.77 -7.56
N ILE A 94 -11.64 3.63 -6.80
CA ILE A 94 -13.00 3.57 -7.38
C ILE A 94 -13.37 4.92 -8.02
N GLY A 95 -13.09 6.02 -7.33
CA GLY A 95 -13.38 7.38 -7.82
C GLY A 95 -12.60 7.74 -9.10
N THR A 96 -11.36 7.28 -9.22
CA THR A 96 -10.49 7.51 -10.38
C THR A 96 -10.68 6.49 -11.52
N LYS A 97 -11.54 5.48 -11.34
CA LYS A 97 -11.77 4.36 -12.28
C LYS A 97 -10.53 3.50 -12.56
N GLN A 98 -9.65 3.38 -11.58
CA GLN A 98 -8.42 2.59 -11.67
C GLN A 98 -8.55 1.18 -11.08
N ARG A 99 -9.79 0.75 -10.77
CA ARG A 99 -10.10 -0.53 -10.11
C ARG A 99 -11.02 -1.41 -10.94
#